data_AF-A0A2G8T1Y0-F1
#
_entry.id   AF-A0A2G8T1Y0-F1
#
_cell.length_a   1.000
_cell.length_b   1.000
_cell.length_c   1.000
_cell.angle_alpha   90.00
_cell.angle_beta   90.00
_cell.angle_gamma   90.00
#
_symmetry.space_group_name_H-M   'P 1'
#
loop_
_entity.id
_entity.type
_entity.pdbx_description
1 polymer ?
#
loop_
_entity_poly.entity_id
_entity_poly.type
_entity_poly.pdbx_seq_one_letter_code
_entity_poly.pdbx_strand_id
1 'polypeptide(L)'
;MTVALDNMKGIGWQGVPDFMSGTALSKTKGEKKKSMWGDATAQWATELQHRKPLSELGPGFLQRVFTSKQRFDAAKKKLGAVLIGQAPHDFALRTEDEDDHAHVAAANRGHRANHDEAVWPPKPSRWDFLQTEVGKRDGIRRINGEALLVPVPADLRGSGQIDPKNIPKDSAQAKLSAKDQGPCEEVDPIDAAIAITSSNGLKAWREDCPDPSGALRRPGSPQKLSFAERKLVEERYNKDNKLVQLGPEAQRAILEVVRYPDGKVSALVEESPNEARKRWQHEVSPKSFHGAIIGSAKNHSNVTAYDVAIGGGQASSDPKFYAYLCAVADWRLQNNPSAPVRPSITRWEDFISDFGIYWSVEPPSRKDLIQGNADYYSNGKLPACVPALRAGIPSLVVCETMQGTRSTRAPTPEPKQAVKTAGDGSKEKA
;
A
#
# COMPACT_ATOMS: atom_id res chain seq x y z
N MET A 1 -12.16 3.60 -17.14
CA MET A 1 -11.21 2.88 -16.26
C MET A 1 -10.77 1.56 -16.86
N THR A 2 -9.56 1.12 -16.53
CA THR A 2 -8.95 -0.10 -17.07
C THR A 2 -8.80 -1.16 -15.97
N VAL A 3 -9.95 -1.61 -15.46
CA VAL A 3 -10.23 -2.89 -14.79
C VAL A 3 -11.75 -3.08 -14.91
N ALA A 4 -12.23 -4.27 -15.24
CA ALA A 4 -13.66 -4.56 -15.39
C ALA A 4 -14.12 -5.76 -14.55
N LEU A 5 -13.63 -5.82 -13.30
CA LEU A 5 -14.16 -6.74 -12.29
C LEU A 5 -15.20 -6.02 -11.45
N ASP A 6 -16.32 -6.67 -11.18
CA ASP A 6 -17.38 -6.09 -10.36
C ASP A 6 -16.88 -5.78 -8.95
N ASN A 7 -17.44 -4.74 -8.33
CA ASN A 7 -17.23 -4.42 -6.91
C ASN A 7 -15.79 -4.11 -6.46
N MET A 8 -14.90 -3.63 -7.34
CA MET A 8 -13.49 -3.34 -6.96
C MET A 8 -13.35 -2.08 -6.10
N LYS A 9 -12.37 -2.09 -5.18
CA LYS A 9 -11.92 -0.92 -4.42
C LYS A 9 -10.65 -0.29 -5.01
N GLY A 10 -10.50 1.02 -4.83
CA GLY A 10 -9.33 1.80 -5.26
C GLY A 10 -9.54 2.64 -6.53
N ILE A 11 -8.60 3.55 -6.77
CA ILE A 11 -8.59 4.41 -7.96
C ILE A 11 -7.90 3.61 -9.08
N GLY A 12 -8.69 2.96 -9.94
CA GLY A 12 -8.16 2.40 -11.19
C GLY A 12 -7.64 3.53 -12.08
N TRP A 13 -6.39 3.43 -12.55
CA TRP A 13 -5.82 4.46 -13.42
C TRP A 13 -6.36 4.29 -14.85
N GLN A 14 -6.81 5.40 -15.44
CA GLN A 14 -7.45 5.44 -16.75
C GLN A 14 -6.45 5.65 -17.89
N GLY A 15 -5.17 5.43 -17.62
CA GLY A 15 -4.06 5.83 -18.47
C GLY A 15 -3.90 7.35 -18.55
N VAL A 16 -2.82 7.76 -19.19
CA VAL A 16 -2.51 9.16 -19.49
C VAL A 16 -3.16 9.54 -20.83
N PRO A 17 -4.01 10.57 -20.88
CA PRO A 17 -4.62 11.02 -22.12
C PRO A 17 -3.63 11.79 -23.00
N ASP A 18 -3.91 11.83 -24.30
CA ASP A 18 -3.15 12.68 -25.23
C ASP A 18 -3.36 14.17 -24.97
N PHE A 19 -4.57 14.53 -24.50
CA PHE A 19 -4.98 15.90 -24.22
C PHE A 19 -5.68 15.96 -22.86
N MET A 20 -5.42 17.02 -22.11
CA MET A 20 -6.16 17.32 -20.87
C MET A 20 -6.39 18.82 -20.78
N SER A 21 -7.61 19.19 -20.43
CA SER A 21 -7.99 20.58 -20.16
C SER A 21 -8.29 20.71 -18.68
N GLY A 22 -7.81 21.77 -18.06
CA GLY A 22 -8.06 22.04 -16.66
C GLY A 22 -7.81 23.50 -16.33
N THR A 23 -7.94 23.83 -15.07
CA THR A 23 -7.67 25.16 -14.57
C THR A 23 -6.43 25.16 -13.70
N ALA A 24 -5.60 26.19 -13.84
CA ALA A 24 -4.44 26.40 -12.98
C ALA A 24 -4.41 27.84 -12.48
N LEU A 25 -3.78 28.05 -11.33
CA LEU A 25 -3.51 29.40 -10.86
C LEU A 25 -2.56 30.11 -11.84
N SER A 26 -2.95 31.30 -12.25
CA SER A 26 -2.12 32.19 -13.05
C SER A 26 -0.82 32.46 -12.29
N LYS A 27 0.32 32.39 -12.98
CA LYS A 27 1.62 32.74 -12.40
C LYS A 27 1.89 34.25 -12.39
N THR A 28 1.06 35.03 -13.09
CA THR A 28 1.29 36.46 -13.35
C THR A 28 0.14 37.35 -12.88
N LYS A 29 -1.08 36.83 -12.75
CA LYS A 29 -2.26 37.58 -12.32
C LYS A 29 -2.59 37.26 -10.87
N GLY A 30 -1.93 37.93 -9.94
CA GLY A 30 -2.21 37.86 -8.50
C GLY A 30 -2.62 39.23 -7.95
N GLU A 31 -3.74 39.29 -7.23
CA GLU A 31 -4.18 40.49 -6.52
C GLU A 31 -3.98 40.33 -5.01
N LYS A 32 -3.44 41.36 -4.37
CA LYS A 32 -3.34 41.43 -2.90
C LYS A 32 -4.61 42.07 -2.36
N LYS A 33 -5.52 41.26 -1.80
CA LYS A 33 -6.67 41.78 -1.08
C LYS A 33 -6.22 42.21 0.31
N LYS A 34 -6.35 43.50 0.63
CA LYS A 34 -6.05 44.01 1.99
C LYS A 34 -7.11 43.47 2.96
N SER A 35 -6.67 42.67 3.94
CA SER A 35 -7.47 42.35 5.13
C SER A 35 -7.54 43.55 6.06
N MET A 36 -8.70 43.82 6.67
CA MET A 36 -8.84 44.84 7.72
C MET A 36 -8.01 44.52 8.98
N TRP A 37 -7.53 43.29 9.12
CA TRP A 37 -6.83 42.77 10.30
C TRP A 37 -5.37 42.40 10.04
N GLY A 38 -4.74 42.99 9.02
CA GLY A 38 -3.30 42.91 8.83
C GLY A 38 -2.78 41.53 8.49
N ASP A 39 -3.07 41.09 7.26
CA ASP A 39 -2.14 40.42 6.34
C ASP A 39 -2.88 40.16 5.02
N ALA A 40 -2.23 40.46 3.89
CA ALA A 40 -2.83 40.35 2.57
C ALA A 40 -2.51 38.97 1.96
N THR A 41 -3.45 38.03 2.00
CA THR A 41 -3.36 36.81 1.18
C THR A 41 -3.46 37.16 -0.30
N ALA A 42 -2.46 36.76 -1.08
CA ALA A 42 -2.48 36.89 -2.54
C ALA A 42 -3.54 35.93 -3.11
N GLN A 43 -4.55 36.48 -3.79
CA GLN A 43 -5.49 35.69 -4.58
C GLN A 43 -5.01 35.67 -6.03
N TRP A 44 -4.73 34.47 -6.54
CA TRP A 44 -4.32 34.27 -7.92
C TRP A 44 -5.53 33.98 -8.79
N ALA A 45 -5.61 34.63 -9.96
CA ALA A 45 -6.63 34.34 -10.95
C ALA A 45 -6.50 32.91 -11.45
N THR A 46 -7.61 32.29 -11.82
CA THR A 46 -7.63 30.95 -12.42
C THR A 46 -7.61 31.08 -13.95
N GLU A 47 -6.70 30.37 -14.61
CA GLU A 47 -6.56 30.35 -16.07
C GLU A 47 -6.81 28.93 -16.61
N LEU A 48 -7.51 28.86 -17.75
CA LEU A 48 -7.70 27.61 -18.47
C LEU A 48 -6.36 27.18 -19.09
N GLN A 49 -5.97 25.94 -18.86
CA GLN A 49 -4.79 25.33 -19.44
C GLN A 49 -5.17 24.10 -20.26
N HIS A 50 -4.59 24.02 -21.46
CA HIS A 50 -4.62 22.83 -22.31
C HIS A 50 -3.23 22.22 -22.32
N ARG A 51 -3.13 20.95 -21.93
CA ARG A 51 -1.89 20.19 -21.79
C ARG A 51 -1.93 18.98 -22.72
N LYS A 52 -0.74 18.44 -23.02
CA LYS A 52 -0.59 17.18 -23.74
C LYS A 52 0.16 16.16 -22.87
N PRO A 53 -0.48 15.63 -21.80
CA PRO A 53 0.24 14.92 -20.74
C PRO A 53 1.08 13.75 -21.24
N LEU A 54 0.56 12.92 -22.15
CA LEU A 54 1.32 11.79 -22.70
C LEU A 54 2.59 12.25 -23.44
N SER A 55 2.50 13.35 -24.21
CA SER A 55 3.65 13.93 -24.90
C SER A 55 4.65 14.58 -23.93
N GLU A 56 4.15 15.19 -22.85
CA GLU A 56 4.97 15.86 -21.85
C GLU A 56 5.75 14.88 -20.97
N LEU A 57 5.23 13.67 -20.74
CA LEU A 57 5.95 12.57 -20.10
C LEU A 57 7.09 12.00 -20.98
N GLY A 58 7.06 12.32 -22.27
CA GLY A 58 8.09 11.95 -23.23
C GLY A 58 7.95 10.52 -23.79
N PRO A 59 8.81 10.16 -24.77
CA PRO A 59 8.71 8.89 -25.50
C PRO A 59 9.00 7.65 -24.65
N GLY A 60 9.65 7.82 -23.49
CA GLY A 60 9.94 6.73 -22.56
C GLY A 60 8.74 6.29 -21.71
N PHE A 61 7.66 7.07 -21.69
CA PHE A 61 6.44 6.68 -20.99
C PHE A 61 5.58 5.78 -21.87
N LEU A 62 5.52 4.50 -21.51
CA LEU A 62 4.73 3.50 -22.21
C LEU A 62 3.57 3.03 -21.33
N GLN A 63 2.38 2.92 -21.92
CA GLN A 63 1.19 2.43 -21.22
C GLN A 63 0.53 1.27 -21.97
N ARG A 64 0.00 0.33 -21.17
CA ARG A 64 -0.76 -0.85 -21.60
C ARG A 64 -2.14 -0.86 -20.96
N VAL A 65 -3.05 -1.62 -21.56
CA VAL A 65 -4.44 -1.74 -21.14
C VAL A 65 -4.68 -3.10 -20.47
N PHE A 66 -5.05 -3.10 -19.19
CA PHE A 66 -5.40 -4.32 -18.44
C PHE A 66 -6.91 -4.34 -18.18
N THR A 67 -7.66 -5.15 -18.93
CA THR A 67 -9.13 -5.12 -18.84
C THR A 67 -9.76 -6.46 -19.18
N SER A 68 -10.91 -6.76 -18.56
CA SER A 68 -11.82 -7.85 -18.96
C SER A 68 -12.90 -7.39 -19.94
N LYS A 69 -12.91 -6.10 -20.28
CA LYS A 69 -13.82 -5.55 -21.29
C LYS A 69 -13.64 -6.29 -22.62
N GLN A 70 -14.75 -6.54 -23.28
CA GLN A 70 -14.74 -7.01 -24.66
C GLN A 70 -14.76 -5.80 -25.60
N ARG A 71 -14.00 -5.91 -26.69
CA ARG A 71 -13.96 -4.91 -27.75
C ARG A 71 -14.12 -5.59 -29.10
N PHE A 72 -14.69 -4.86 -30.05
CA PHE A 72 -14.81 -5.33 -31.41
C PHE A 72 -13.42 -5.40 -32.05
N ASP A 73 -13.00 -6.60 -32.41
CA ASP A 73 -11.79 -6.84 -33.18
C ASP A 73 -12.14 -6.69 -34.67
N ALA A 74 -11.66 -5.62 -35.30
CA ALA A 74 -11.92 -5.34 -36.70
C ALA A 74 -11.37 -6.41 -37.65
N ALA A 75 -10.26 -7.07 -37.29
CA ALA A 75 -9.67 -8.13 -38.10
C ALA A 75 -10.50 -9.42 -38.04
N LYS A 76 -11.04 -9.74 -36.85
CA LYS A 76 -11.87 -10.95 -36.64
C LYS A 76 -13.37 -10.72 -36.86
N LYS A 77 -13.79 -9.46 -37.03
CA LYS A 77 -15.18 -9.00 -37.11
C LYS A 77 -16.07 -9.52 -35.97
N LYS A 78 -15.52 -9.63 -34.77
CA LYS A 78 -16.20 -10.19 -33.59
C LYS A 78 -15.81 -9.43 -32.33
N LEU A 79 -16.72 -9.42 -31.36
CA LEU A 79 -16.38 -9.05 -29.98
C LEU A 79 -15.41 -10.09 -29.41
N GLY A 80 -14.30 -9.61 -28.87
CA GLY A 80 -13.26 -10.44 -28.28
C GLY A 80 -12.67 -9.79 -27.03
N ALA A 81 -11.93 -10.59 -26.27
CA ALA A 81 -11.16 -10.08 -25.15
C ALA A 81 -10.07 -9.10 -25.63
N VAL A 82 -9.86 -8.03 -24.88
CA VAL A 82 -8.74 -7.12 -25.10
C VAL A 82 -7.48 -7.79 -24.58
N LEU A 83 -6.52 -8.03 -25.48
CA LEU A 83 -5.26 -8.67 -25.13
C LEU A 83 -4.22 -7.61 -24.76
N ILE A 84 -3.47 -7.86 -23.70
CA ILE A 84 -2.30 -7.09 -23.33
C ILE A 84 -1.18 -7.43 -24.30
N GLY A 85 -0.40 -6.43 -24.72
CA GLY A 85 0.72 -6.65 -25.65
C GLY A 85 0.36 -6.56 -27.13
N GLN A 86 -0.83 -6.09 -27.47
CA GLN A 86 -1.14 -5.76 -28.86
C GLN A 86 -0.24 -4.62 -29.37
N ALA A 87 -0.06 -4.55 -30.69
CA ALA A 87 0.61 -3.43 -31.33
C ALA A 87 -0.04 -2.09 -30.91
N PRO A 88 0.72 -0.97 -30.93
CA PRO A 88 0.21 0.33 -30.53
C PRO A 88 -1.12 0.67 -31.22
N HIS A 89 -2.11 1.04 -30.43
CA HIS A 89 -3.48 1.27 -30.89
C HIS A 89 -4.21 2.27 -29.98
N ASP A 90 -5.38 2.72 -30.42
CA ASP A 90 -6.27 3.55 -29.62
C ASP A 90 -7.29 2.68 -28.88
N PHE A 91 -7.57 3.03 -27.62
CA PHE A 91 -8.50 2.32 -26.76
C PHE A 91 -9.57 3.27 -26.22
N ALA A 92 -10.83 2.97 -26.51
CA ALA A 92 -11.98 3.71 -25.96
C ALA A 92 -12.28 3.26 -24.52
N LEU A 93 -12.24 4.20 -23.58
CA LEU A 93 -12.50 3.95 -22.16
C LEU A 93 -13.95 3.52 -21.89
N ARG A 94 -14.90 4.12 -22.62
CA ARG A 94 -16.33 3.83 -22.57
C ARG A 94 -16.89 3.88 -23.99
N THR A 95 -17.65 2.87 -24.37
CA THR A 95 -18.43 2.87 -25.63
C THR A 95 -19.91 3.08 -25.33
N GLU A 96 -20.70 3.34 -26.37
CA GLU A 96 -22.18 3.36 -26.29
C GLU A 96 -22.69 2.12 -25.55
N ASP A 97 -23.68 2.32 -24.68
CA ASP A 97 -24.31 1.30 -23.82
C ASP A 97 -23.40 0.59 -22.81
N GLU A 98 -22.15 1.04 -22.61
CA GLU A 98 -21.25 0.47 -21.61
C GLU A 98 -21.44 1.13 -20.24
N ASP A 99 -21.77 0.32 -19.23
CA ASP A 99 -21.75 0.71 -17.82
C ASP A 99 -20.29 0.86 -17.35
N ASP A 100 -19.86 2.10 -17.16
CA ASP A 100 -18.52 2.44 -16.72
C ASP A 100 -18.35 2.39 -15.19
N HIS A 101 -19.39 2.07 -14.44
CA HIS A 101 -19.38 1.87 -12.99
C HIS A 101 -19.58 0.41 -12.57
N ALA A 102 -19.93 -0.48 -13.51
CA ALA A 102 -20.15 -1.92 -13.25
C ALA A 102 -19.02 -2.53 -12.40
N HIS A 103 -17.79 -2.11 -12.66
CA HIS A 103 -16.58 -2.60 -12.00
C HIS A 103 -16.27 -1.98 -10.62
N VAL A 104 -17.13 -1.10 -10.12
CA VAL A 104 -16.93 -0.39 -8.85
C VAL A 104 -17.94 -0.90 -7.82
N ALA A 105 -17.49 -0.99 -6.57
CA ALA A 105 -18.37 -1.33 -5.46
C ALA A 105 -19.54 -0.36 -5.34
N ALA A 106 -20.75 -0.89 -5.07
CA ALA A 106 -21.98 -0.10 -5.02
C ALA A 106 -21.85 1.15 -4.13
N ALA A 107 -21.21 0.99 -2.96
CA ALA A 107 -20.93 2.08 -2.02
C ALA A 107 -20.08 3.23 -2.61
N ASN A 108 -19.30 2.95 -3.64
CA ASN A 108 -18.37 3.90 -4.27
C ASN A 108 -18.86 4.41 -5.64
N ARG A 109 -19.98 3.91 -6.18
CA ARG A 109 -20.48 4.30 -7.51
C ARG A 109 -20.93 5.76 -7.54
N GLY A 110 -21.69 6.19 -6.53
CA GLY A 110 -22.22 7.57 -6.45
C GLY A 110 -21.16 8.67 -6.33
N HIS A 111 -19.91 8.33 -6.03
CA HIS A 111 -18.79 9.27 -5.96
C HIS A 111 -18.03 9.39 -7.29
N ARG A 112 -18.46 8.70 -8.35
CA ARG A 112 -17.77 8.72 -9.65
C ARG A 112 -18.65 9.36 -10.72
N ALA A 113 -18.04 10.27 -11.46
CA ALA A 113 -18.63 10.77 -12.70
C ALA A 113 -18.59 9.67 -13.77
N ASN A 114 -19.55 9.71 -14.69
CA ASN A 114 -19.49 8.91 -15.91
C ASN A 114 -18.40 9.46 -16.82
N HIS A 115 -17.72 8.57 -17.53
CA HIS A 115 -16.94 8.93 -18.70
C HIS A 115 -17.85 9.33 -19.85
N ASP A 116 -17.39 10.28 -20.66
CA ASP A 116 -18.02 10.56 -21.94
C ASP A 116 -17.92 9.32 -22.85
N GLU A 117 -18.99 9.09 -23.60
CA GLU A 117 -19.07 7.98 -24.53
C GLU A 117 -18.23 8.29 -25.76
N ALA A 118 -17.23 7.45 -26.00
CA ALA A 118 -16.45 7.52 -27.23
C ALA A 118 -17.13 6.67 -28.29
N VAL A 119 -17.38 7.26 -29.47
CA VAL A 119 -17.86 6.53 -30.64
C VAL A 119 -16.75 5.57 -31.10
N TRP A 120 -16.93 4.28 -30.86
CA TRP A 120 -15.94 3.25 -31.17
C TRP A 120 -16.56 2.01 -31.82
N PRO A 121 -15.98 1.46 -32.91
CA PRO A 121 -14.81 1.96 -33.63
C PRO A 121 -15.06 3.33 -34.29
N PRO A 122 -14.01 4.11 -34.61
CA PRO A 122 -14.17 5.42 -35.22
C PRO A 122 -14.93 5.28 -36.54
N LYS A 123 -16.13 5.86 -36.62
CA LYS A 123 -16.90 5.92 -37.87
C LYS A 123 -16.60 7.26 -38.52
N PRO A 124 -16.12 7.31 -39.77
CA PRO A 124 -15.90 8.58 -40.45
C PRO A 124 -17.23 9.33 -40.56
N SER A 125 -17.28 10.55 -40.02
CA SER A 125 -18.44 11.43 -40.13
C SER A 125 -18.17 12.50 -41.16
N ARG A 126 -19.21 12.87 -41.92
CA ARG A 126 -19.15 14.01 -42.85
C ARG A 126 -18.87 15.34 -42.14
N TRP A 127 -19.04 15.38 -40.82
CA TRP A 127 -18.84 16.56 -39.98
C TRP A 127 -17.57 16.51 -39.12
N ASP A 128 -16.66 15.55 -39.36
CA ASP A 128 -15.43 15.38 -38.58
C ASP A 128 -14.54 16.63 -38.57
N PHE A 129 -14.63 17.50 -39.59
CA PHE A 129 -13.86 18.74 -39.66
C PHE A 129 -14.31 19.80 -38.62
N LEU A 130 -15.51 19.67 -38.04
CA LEU A 130 -16.02 20.57 -37.01
C LEU A 130 -15.52 20.22 -35.60
N GLN A 131 -15.02 19.00 -35.40
CA GLN A 131 -14.54 18.54 -34.09
C GLN A 131 -13.06 18.88 -33.89
N THR A 132 -12.73 19.46 -32.74
CA THR A 132 -11.34 19.68 -32.32
C THR A 132 -10.63 18.36 -32.07
N GLU A 133 -9.30 18.31 -32.22
CA GLU A 133 -8.52 17.10 -31.89
C GLU A 133 -8.73 16.65 -30.44
N VAL A 134 -8.89 17.61 -29.52
CA VAL A 134 -9.20 17.35 -28.11
C VAL A 134 -10.53 16.60 -27.99
N GLY A 135 -11.59 17.09 -28.65
CA GLY A 135 -12.90 16.44 -28.63
C GLY A 135 -12.90 15.05 -29.29
N LYS A 136 -12.12 14.87 -30.36
CA LYS A 136 -11.97 13.56 -31.03
C LYS A 136 -11.27 12.52 -30.18
N ARG A 137 -10.37 12.93 -29.29
CA ARG A 137 -9.59 12.05 -28.42
C ARG A 137 -10.12 11.99 -26.99
N ASP A 138 -11.22 12.68 -26.70
CA ASP A 138 -11.84 12.58 -25.39
C ASP A 138 -12.39 11.17 -25.16
N GLY A 139 -12.21 10.64 -23.95
CA GLY A 139 -12.51 9.23 -23.65
C GLY A 139 -11.65 8.17 -24.37
N ILE A 140 -10.72 8.57 -25.25
CA ILE A 140 -9.79 7.66 -25.96
C ILE A 140 -8.40 7.72 -25.30
N ARG A 141 -7.72 6.58 -25.23
CA ARG A 141 -6.34 6.47 -24.75
C ARG A 141 -5.46 5.85 -25.81
N ARG A 142 -4.33 6.50 -26.07
CA ARG A 142 -3.27 5.93 -26.90
C ARG A 142 -2.50 4.88 -26.11
N ILE A 143 -2.60 3.62 -26.54
CA ILE A 143 -1.79 2.53 -26.03
C ILE A 143 -0.53 2.46 -26.87
N ASN A 144 0.61 2.82 -26.26
CA ASN A 144 1.90 2.95 -26.93
C ASN A 144 2.94 1.93 -26.46
N GLY A 145 2.60 1.03 -25.52
CA GLY A 145 3.48 -0.07 -25.12
C GLY A 145 3.83 -0.97 -26.30
N GLU A 146 5.04 -1.54 -26.26
CA GLU A 146 5.56 -2.40 -27.33
C GLU A 146 4.70 -3.66 -27.53
N ALA A 147 4.65 -4.18 -28.76
CA ALA A 147 3.96 -5.44 -29.01
C ALA A 147 4.70 -6.59 -28.32
N LEU A 148 3.99 -7.41 -27.55
CA LEU A 148 4.52 -8.67 -27.04
C LEU A 148 4.55 -9.69 -28.19
N LEU A 149 5.52 -10.63 -28.14
CA LEU A 149 5.59 -11.75 -29.08
C LEU A 149 4.26 -12.51 -29.17
N VAL A 150 3.63 -12.72 -28.01
CA VAL A 150 2.30 -13.32 -27.90
C VAL A 150 1.46 -12.43 -26.99
N PRO A 151 0.50 -11.67 -27.54
CA PRO A 151 -0.45 -10.93 -26.73
C PRO A 151 -1.29 -11.87 -25.86
N VAL A 152 -1.51 -11.51 -24.60
CA VAL A 152 -2.16 -12.36 -23.59
C VAL A 152 -3.39 -11.69 -22.98
N PRO A 153 -4.44 -12.44 -22.58
CA PRO A 153 -5.54 -11.86 -21.82
C PRO A 153 -5.05 -11.42 -20.43
N ALA A 154 -5.60 -10.31 -19.94
CA ALA A 154 -5.36 -9.85 -18.57
C ALA A 154 -5.90 -10.86 -17.56
N ASP A 155 -5.06 -11.33 -16.66
CA ASP A 155 -5.52 -12.07 -15.49
C ASP A 155 -5.85 -11.06 -14.39
N LEU A 156 -7.12 -10.70 -14.30
CA LEU A 156 -7.60 -9.78 -13.26
C LEU A 156 -7.94 -10.50 -11.95
N ARG A 157 -7.99 -11.84 -11.96
CA ARG A 157 -8.34 -12.59 -10.74
C ARG A 157 -7.18 -12.62 -9.76
N GLY A 158 -5.96 -12.76 -10.28
CA GLY A 158 -4.74 -12.83 -9.46
C GLY A 158 -4.76 -14.00 -8.47
N SER A 159 -3.83 -14.00 -7.53
CA SER A 159 -3.82 -14.96 -6.41
C SER A 159 -4.80 -14.56 -5.30
N GLY A 160 -5.43 -15.54 -4.64
CA GLY A 160 -6.21 -15.30 -3.43
C GLY A 160 -7.60 -14.68 -3.63
N GLN A 161 -8.14 -14.66 -4.85
CA GLN A 161 -9.52 -14.20 -5.07
C GLN A 161 -10.54 -15.14 -4.41
N ILE A 162 -11.46 -14.53 -3.66
CA ILE A 162 -12.65 -15.16 -3.10
C ILE A 162 -13.85 -14.72 -3.94
N ASP A 163 -14.44 -15.65 -4.69
CA ASP A 163 -15.67 -15.40 -5.44
C ASP A 163 -16.87 -15.22 -4.48
N PRO A 164 -17.93 -14.48 -4.88
CA PRO A 164 -19.13 -14.27 -4.08
C PRO A 164 -19.70 -15.51 -3.39
N LYS A 165 -19.73 -16.64 -4.11
CA LYS A 165 -20.20 -17.94 -3.60
C LYS A 165 -19.39 -18.53 -2.44
N ASN A 166 -18.15 -18.07 -2.27
CA ASN A 166 -17.18 -18.56 -1.30
C ASN A 166 -16.91 -17.53 -0.18
N ILE A 167 -17.62 -16.40 -0.17
CA ILE A 167 -17.47 -15.40 0.89
C ILE A 167 -17.96 -16.00 2.22
N PRO A 168 -17.21 -15.86 3.33
CA PRO A 168 -17.63 -16.30 4.65
C PRO A 168 -19.00 -15.72 5.04
N LYS A 169 -19.93 -16.55 5.55
CA LYS A 169 -21.33 -16.14 5.79
C LYS A 169 -21.47 -15.00 6.81
N ASP A 170 -20.52 -14.88 7.72
CA ASP A 170 -20.44 -13.87 8.79
C ASP A 170 -19.80 -12.56 8.33
N SER A 171 -19.14 -12.56 7.17
CA SER A 171 -18.55 -11.39 6.51
C SER A 171 -19.58 -10.29 6.28
N ALA A 172 -19.15 -9.03 6.39
CA ALA A 172 -19.93 -7.89 5.92
C ALA A 172 -20.28 -7.99 4.42
N GLN A 173 -19.40 -8.59 3.60
CA GLN A 173 -19.60 -8.73 2.15
C GLN A 173 -20.69 -9.77 1.81
N ALA A 174 -20.84 -10.83 2.61
CA ALA A 174 -21.90 -11.82 2.41
C ALA A 174 -23.31 -11.25 2.66
N LYS A 175 -23.42 -10.14 3.41
CA LYS A 175 -24.69 -9.47 3.71
C LYS A 175 -25.15 -8.52 2.61
N LEU A 176 -24.28 -8.24 1.62
CA LEU A 176 -24.66 -7.44 0.46
C LEU A 176 -25.61 -8.21 -0.44
N SER A 177 -26.42 -7.49 -1.21
CA SER A 177 -27.29 -8.11 -2.21
C SER A 177 -26.45 -8.76 -3.31
N ALA A 178 -26.93 -9.84 -3.94
CA ALA A 178 -26.15 -10.60 -4.93
C ALA A 178 -25.59 -9.74 -6.08
N LYS A 179 -26.29 -8.68 -6.49
CA LYS A 179 -25.84 -7.72 -7.52
C LYS A 179 -24.70 -6.79 -7.05
N ASP A 180 -24.52 -6.66 -5.74
CA ASP A 180 -23.50 -5.81 -5.11
C ASP A 180 -22.34 -6.64 -4.53
N GLN A 181 -22.42 -7.98 -4.62
CA GLN A 181 -21.33 -8.88 -4.27
C GLN A 181 -20.39 -9.03 -5.47
N GLY A 182 -19.11 -8.71 -5.26
CA GLY A 182 -18.06 -9.03 -6.24
C GLY A 182 -16.87 -9.71 -5.58
N PRO A 183 -15.81 -10.02 -6.35
CA PRO A 183 -14.62 -10.68 -5.85
C PRO A 183 -14.01 -9.96 -4.64
N CYS A 184 -13.63 -10.75 -3.64
CA CYS A 184 -12.98 -10.29 -2.44
C CYS A 184 -11.57 -10.89 -2.31
N GLU A 185 -10.80 -10.37 -1.36
CA GLU A 185 -9.52 -10.89 -0.89
C GLU A 185 -9.53 -10.97 0.64
N GLU A 186 -8.72 -11.87 1.19
CA GLU A 186 -8.54 -11.98 2.64
C GLU A 186 -7.92 -10.69 3.20
N VAL A 187 -8.36 -10.28 4.39
CA VAL A 187 -7.73 -9.17 5.09
C VAL A 187 -6.45 -9.67 5.75
N ASP A 188 -5.31 -9.13 5.33
CA ASP A 188 -4.03 -9.52 5.90
C ASP A 188 -3.85 -8.97 7.33
N PRO A 189 -2.91 -9.53 8.14
CA PRO A 189 -2.69 -9.09 9.51
C PRO A 189 -2.28 -7.61 9.67
N ILE A 190 -1.61 -7.02 8.67
CA ILE A 190 -1.24 -5.61 8.64
C ILE A 190 -2.49 -4.77 8.38
N ASP A 191 -3.30 -5.12 7.39
CA ASP A 191 -4.57 -4.44 7.11
C ASP A 191 -5.51 -4.50 8.33
N ALA A 192 -5.57 -5.63 9.02
CA ALA A 192 -6.33 -5.77 10.26
C ALA A 192 -5.80 -4.85 11.38
N ALA A 193 -4.48 -4.66 11.47
CA ALA A 193 -3.86 -3.75 12.43
C ALA A 193 -4.06 -2.28 12.06
N ILE A 194 -4.14 -1.95 10.76
CA ILE A 194 -4.46 -0.61 10.27
C ILE A 194 -5.93 -0.28 10.52
N ALA A 195 -6.84 -1.25 10.30
CA ALA A 195 -8.27 -1.00 10.40
C ALA A 195 -8.68 -0.41 11.76
N ILE A 196 -8.08 -0.90 12.85
CA ILE A 196 -8.37 -0.47 14.23
C ILE A 196 -7.87 0.95 14.56
N THR A 197 -7.03 1.57 13.72
CA THR A 197 -6.59 2.96 13.94
C THR A 197 -7.64 3.97 13.49
N SER A 198 -8.68 3.51 12.77
CA SER A 198 -9.81 4.34 12.36
C SER A 198 -10.94 4.26 13.38
N SER A 199 -11.71 5.35 13.52
CA SER A 199 -12.89 5.38 14.39
C SER A 199 -13.99 4.37 14.01
N ASN A 200 -13.93 3.82 12.79
CA ASN A 200 -14.87 2.83 12.27
C ASN A 200 -14.30 1.40 12.33
N GLY A 201 -13.08 1.24 12.84
CA GLY A 201 -12.39 -0.04 12.93
C GLY A 201 -12.86 -0.92 14.08
N LEU A 202 -13.35 -0.28 15.15
CA LEU A 202 -13.84 -0.93 16.37
C LEU A 202 -15.37 -0.96 16.38
N LYS A 203 -15.93 -2.07 16.85
CA LYS A 203 -17.38 -2.17 17.07
C LYS A 203 -17.73 -1.66 18.46
N ALA A 204 -18.88 -1.03 18.61
CA ALA A 204 -19.45 -0.70 19.90
C ALA A 204 -20.88 -1.23 20.03
N TRP A 205 -21.26 -1.69 21.22
CA TRP A 205 -22.61 -2.17 21.53
C TRP A 205 -23.05 -1.71 22.91
N ARG A 206 -24.37 -1.66 23.13
CA ARG A 206 -24.94 -1.38 24.46
C ARG A 206 -25.16 -2.68 25.22
N GLU A 207 -24.77 -2.68 26.48
CA GLU A 207 -24.94 -3.79 27.41
C GLU A 207 -25.43 -3.26 28.77
N ASP A 208 -26.30 -4.01 29.43
CA ASP A 208 -26.73 -3.67 30.79
C ASP A 208 -25.59 -3.96 31.77
N CYS A 209 -25.30 -3.02 32.66
CA CYS A 209 -24.25 -3.16 33.65
C CYS A 209 -24.73 -2.78 35.06
N PRO A 210 -24.07 -3.26 36.12
CA PRO A 210 -24.39 -2.84 37.48
C PRO A 210 -24.12 -1.34 37.69
N ASP A 211 -24.93 -0.70 38.55
CA ASP A 211 -24.68 0.70 38.92
C ASP A 211 -23.32 0.84 39.63
N PRO A 212 -22.45 1.77 39.19
CA PRO A 212 -21.13 1.95 39.82
C PRO A 212 -21.20 2.37 41.28
N SER A 213 -22.32 2.96 41.73
CA SER A 213 -22.53 3.31 43.14
C SER A 213 -22.88 2.11 44.03
N GLY A 214 -23.09 0.92 43.44
CA GLY A 214 -23.48 -0.29 44.17
C GLY A 214 -24.92 -0.31 44.68
N ALA A 215 -25.68 0.78 44.50
CA ALA A 215 -27.07 0.90 44.92
C ALA A 215 -27.96 1.28 43.73
N LEU A 216 -29.21 0.79 43.74
CA LEU A 216 -30.20 1.13 42.73
C LEU A 216 -30.57 2.61 42.85
N ARG A 217 -30.34 3.41 41.80
CA ARG A 217 -30.71 4.81 41.72
C ARG A 217 -31.66 5.05 40.55
N ARG A 218 -32.76 5.76 40.80
CA ARG A 218 -33.81 6.06 39.82
C ARG A 218 -33.86 7.57 39.57
N PRO A 219 -33.09 8.11 38.62
CA PRO A 219 -33.16 9.53 38.27
C PRO A 219 -34.50 9.85 37.60
N GLY A 220 -34.93 11.11 37.65
CA GLY A 220 -36.15 11.55 36.96
C GLY A 220 -36.04 11.55 35.42
N SER A 221 -34.81 11.53 34.89
CA SER A 221 -34.50 11.50 33.45
C SER A 221 -33.21 10.70 33.21
N PRO A 222 -32.93 10.25 31.96
CA PRO A 222 -31.68 9.57 31.65
C PRO A 222 -30.46 10.41 32.02
N GLN A 223 -29.59 9.87 32.88
CA GLN A 223 -28.41 10.53 33.41
C GLN A 223 -27.15 9.89 32.83
N LYS A 224 -26.36 10.65 32.08
CA LYS A 224 -25.01 10.25 31.67
C LYS A 224 -24.08 10.33 32.88
N LEU A 225 -23.34 9.27 33.16
CA LEU A 225 -22.43 9.24 34.31
C LEU A 225 -21.13 9.99 34.04
N SER A 226 -20.48 10.44 35.11
CA SER A 226 -19.22 11.17 35.04
C SER A 226 -18.06 10.29 34.54
N PHE A 227 -16.96 10.91 34.10
CA PHE A 227 -15.76 10.20 33.68
C PHE A 227 -15.21 9.26 34.77
N ALA A 228 -15.25 9.69 36.04
CA ALA A 228 -14.79 8.90 37.18
C ALA A 228 -15.66 7.64 37.38
N GLU A 229 -16.98 7.79 37.35
CA GLU A 229 -17.92 6.66 37.43
C GLU A 229 -17.77 5.71 36.24
N ARG A 230 -17.58 6.26 35.03
CA ARG A 230 -17.33 5.47 33.81
C ARG A 230 -16.07 4.60 33.94
N LYS A 231 -14.99 5.15 34.49
CA LYS A 231 -13.73 4.40 34.72
C LYS A 231 -13.92 3.26 35.71
N LEU A 232 -14.70 3.47 36.77
CA LEU A 232 -15.05 2.40 37.71
C LEU A 232 -15.85 1.27 37.04
N VAL A 233 -16.79 1.62 36.15
CA VAL A 233 -17.54 0.63 35.35
C VAL A 233 -16.59 -0.13 34.43
N GLU A 234 -15.65 0.55 33.76
CA GLU A 234 -14.66 -0.08 32.87
C GLU A 234 -13.72 -1.04 33.60
N GLU A 235 -13.14 -0.63 34.73
CA GLU A 235 -12.26 -1.47 35.55
C GLU A 235 -12.99 -2.72 36.03
N ARG A 236 -14.23 -2.56 36.50
CA ARG A 236 -15.08 -3.68 36.92
C ARG A 236 -15.42 -4.59 35.75
N TYR A 237 -15.83 -4.03 34.61
CA TYR A 237 -16.21 -4.79 33.42
C TYR A 237 -15.06 -5.65 32.92
N ASN A 238 -13.85 -5.08 32.81
CA ASN A 238 -12.66 -5.81 32.38
C ASN A 238 -12.22 -6.87 33.40
N LYS A 239 -12.44 -6.65 34.69
CA LYS A 239 -12.17 -7.64 35.75
C LYS A 239 -13.18 -8.80 35.72
N ASP A 240 -14.47 -8.50 35.66
CA ASP A 240 -15.55 -9.49 35.67
C ASP A 240 -15.48 -10.39 34.42
N ASN A 241 -15.05 -9.84 33.28
CA ASN A 241 -14.81 -10.58 32.04
C ASN A 241 -13.41 -11.22 31.92
N LYS A 242 -12.57 -11.15 32.97
CA LYS A 242 -11.20 -11.71 32.99
C LYS A 242 -10.30 -11.21 31.85
N LEU A 243 -10.47 -9.96 31.42
CA LEU A 243 -9.69 -9.33 30.35
C LEU A 243 -8.36 -8.73 30.86
N VAL A 244 -8.31 -8.33 32.13
CA VAL A 244 -7.12 -7.70 32.74
C VAL A 244 -5.87 -8.60 32.63
N GLN A 245 -6.03 -9.91 32.86
CA GLN A 245 -4.94 -10.88 32.80
C GLN A 245 -4.39 -11.12 31.38
N LEU A 246 -5.13 -10.72 30.34
CA LEU A 246 -4.75 -10.88 28.94
C LEU A 246 -3.95 -9.68 28.39
N GLY A 247 -3.71 -8.66 29.23
CA GLY A 247 -2.95 -7.46 28.87
C GLY A 247 -3.82 -6.30 28.37
N PRO A 248 -3.22 -5.13 28.11
CA PRO A 248 -3.95 -3.90 27.80
C PRO A 248 -4.72 -3.98 26.48
N GLU A 249 -4.21 -4.66 25.46
CA GLU A 249 -4.86 -4.76 24.15
C GLU A 249 -6.05 -5.74 24.11
N ALA A 250 -6.26 -6.51 25.18
CA ALA A 250 -7.41 -7.38 25.35
C ALA A 250 -8.54 -6.73 26.17
N GLN A 251 -8.29 -5.55 26.74
CA GLN A 251 -9.28 -4.81 27.52
C GLN A 251 -10.20 -4.02 26.59
N ARG A 252 -11.48 -3.96 26.95
CA ARG A 252 -12.51 -3.19 26.25
C ARG A 252 -12.63 -1.81 26.90
N ALA A 253 -12.99 -0.82 26.09
CA ALA A 253 -13.21 0.55 26.56
C ALA A 253 -14.71 0.81 26.79
N ILE A 254 -15.05 1.62 27.79
CA ILE A 254 -16.41 2.09 28.00
C ILE A 254 -16.52 3.53 27.49
N LEU A 255 -17.24 3.71 26.38
CA LEU A 255 -17.40 5.02 25.74
C LEU A 255 -18.40 5.89 26.49
N GLU A 256 -19.50 5.30 26.96
CA GLU A 256 -20.58 6.01 27.64
C GLU A 256 -21.27 5.09 28.65
N VAL A 257 -21.75 5.65 29.77
CA VAL A 257 -22.65 4.94 30.70
C VAL A 257 -23.85 5.83 30.98
N VAL A 258 -25.06 5.26 30.83
CA VAL A 258 -26.33 5.95 31.02
C VAL A 258 -27.15 5.22 32.07
N ARG A 259 -27.59 5.95 33.10
CA ARG A 259 -28.55 5.50 34.10
C ARG A 259 -29.95 5.97 33.70
N TYR A 260 -30.88 5.04 33.57
CA TYR A 260 -32.26 5.30 33.16
C TYR A 260 -33.21 5.43 34.36
N PRO A 261 -34.39 6.07 34.20
CA PRO A 261 -35.35 6.27 35.29
C PRO A 261 -35.92 4.99 35.92
N ASP A 262 -35.93 3.88 35.18
CA ASP A 262 -36.31 2.56 35.68
C ASP A 262 -35.26 1.93 36.61
N GLY A 263 -34.09 2.57 36.74
CA GLY A 263 -32.96 2.13 37.54
C GLY A 263 -32.00 1.22 36.78
N LYS A 264 -32.23 0.95 35.49
CA LYS A 264 -31.26 0.24 34.66
C LYS A 264 -30.09 1.13 34.31
N VAL A 265 -28.90 0.54 34.25
CA VAL A 265 -27.68 1.21 33.79
C VAL A 265 -27.19 0.47 32.56
N SER A 266 -26.97 1.22 31.48
CA SER A 266 -26.46 0.68 30.22
C SER A 266 -25.13 1.33 29.87
N ALA A 267 -24.13 0.50 29.58
CA ALA A 267 -22.83 0.92 29.08
C ALA A 267 -22.75 0.73 27.57
N LEU A 268 -22.17 1.72 26.87
CA LEU A 268 -21.70 1.57 25.50
C LEU A 268 -20.27 1.03 25.55
N VAL A 269 -20.13 -0.27 25.30
CA VAL A 269 -18.87 -1.00 25.31
C VAL A 269 -18.27 -0.98 23.92
N GLU A 270 -16.99 -0.67 23.81
CA GLU A 270 -16.20 -0.76 22.58
C GLU A 270 -15.31 -2.02 22.61
N GLU A 271 -15.26 -2.71 21.48
CA GLU A 271 -14.44 -3.89 21.24
C GLU A 271 -12.96 -3.64 21.55
N SER A 272 -12.27 -4.64 22.11
CA SER A 272 -10.83 -4.52 22.38
C SER A 272 -10.01 -4.55 21.07
N PRO A 273 -8.80 -3.96 21.05
CA PRO A 273 -7.91 -4.04 19.89
C PRO A 273 -7.64 -5.47 19.40
N ASN A 274 -7.44 -6.43 20.30
CA ASN A 274 -7.19 -7.83 19.92
C ASN A 274 -8.42 -8.52 19.34
N GLU A 275 -9.60 -8.28 19.90
CA GLU A 275 -10.86 -8.79 19.34
C GLU A 275 -11.10 -8.22 17.95
N ALA A 276 -10.88 -6.91 17.79
CA ALA A 276 -11.05 -6.24 16.51
C ALA A 276 -10.06 -6.74 15.46
N ARG A 277 -8.76 -6.87 15.76
CA ARG A 277 -7.77 -7.44 14.83
C ARG A 277 -8.15 -8.86 14.42
N LYS A 278 -8.51 -9.71 15.38
CA LYS A 278 -8.94 -11.08 15.10
C LYS A 278 -10.18 -11.12 14.22
N ARG A 279 -11.17 -10.28 14.51
CA ARG A 279 -12.38 -10.13 13.69
C ARG A 279 -12.04 -9.68 12.27
N TRP A 280 -11.17 -8.68 12.13
CA TRP A 280 -10.74 -8.19 10.81
C TRP A 280 -9.96 -9.25 10.02
N GLN A 281 -9.12 -10.06 10.66
CA GLN A 281 -8.43 -11.18 9.98
C GLN A 281 -9.37 -12.28 9.49
N HIS A 282 -10.58 -12.37 10.04
CA HIS A 282 -11.63 -13.27 9.56
C HIS A 282 -12.62 -12.59 8.60
N GLU A 283 -12.42 -11.31 8.31
CA GLU A 283 -13.21 -10.54 7.35
C GLU A 283 -12.58 -10.62 5.96
N VAL A 284 -13.38 -10.31 4.93
CA VAL A 284 -12.88 -10.15 3.57
C VAL A 284 -13.05 -8.72 3.07
N SER A 285 -12.10 -8.29 2.26
CA SER A 285 -12.06 -6.98 1.62
C SER A 285 -12.49 -7.10 0.17
N PRO A 286 -13.31 -6.18 -0.39
CA PRO A 286 -13.48 -6.10 -1.84
C PRO A 286 -12.14 -5.91 -2.53
N LYS A 287 -11.90 -6.69 -3.58
CA LYS A 287 -10.59 -6.78 -4.22
C LYS A 287 -10.11 -5.42 -4.75
N SER A 288 -8.80 -5.16 -4.63
CA SER A 288 -8.17 -3.92 -5.11
C SER A 288 -7.48 -4.07 -6.48
N PHE A 289 -7.30 -2.96 -7.20
CA PHE A 289 -6.54 -2.92 -8.47
C PHE A 289 -5.15 -3.55 -8.32
N HIS A 290 -4.45 -3.20 -7.24
CA HIS A 290 -3.10 -3.69 -6.96
C HIS A 290 -3.10 -5.21 -6.79
N GLY A 291 -4.09 -5.77 -6.07
CA GLY A 291 -4.25 -7.22 -5.92
C GLY A 291 -4.69 -7.94 -7.20
N ALA A 292 -5.44 -7.27 -8.09
CA ALA A 292 -5.93 -7.85 -9.34
C ALA A 292 -4.86 -7.93 -10.44
N ILE A 293 -4.13 -6.84 -10.67
CA ILE A 293 -3.17 -6.77 -11.78
C ILE A 293 -1.75 -7.08 -11.34
N ILE A 294 -1.26 -6.37 -10.32
CA ILE A 294 0.11 -6.53 -9.85
C ILE A 294 0.24 -7.86 -9.09
N GLY A 295 -0.73 -8.24 -8.26
CA GLY A 295 -0.68 -9.53 -7.55
C GLY A 295 -0.72 -10.79 -8.44
N SER A 296 -0.95 -10.69 -9.76
CA SER A 296 -1.05 -11.86 -10.64
C SER A 296 0.33 -12.32 -11.13
N ALA A 297 0.71 -13.54 -10.73
CA ALA A 297 1.89 -14.23 -11.28
C ALA A 297 1.84 -14.36 -12.81
N LYS A 298 0.63 -14.52 -13.38
CA LYS A 298 0.44 -14.64 -14.84
C LYS A 298 0.63 -13.31 -15.56
N ASN A 299 0.14 -12.21 -15.01
CA ASN A 299 0.44 -10.88 -15.57
C ASN A 299 1.93 -10.57 -15.44
N HIS A 300 2.54 -10.93 -14.31
CA HIS A 300 3.97 -10.74 -14.09
C HIS A 300 4.83 -11.51 -15.08
N SER A 301 4.55 -12.80 -15.28
CA SER A 301 5.34 -13.66 -16.15
C SER A 301 5.25 -13.27 -17.62
N ASN A 302 4.10 -12.75 -18.07
CA ASN A 302 3.83 -12.52 -19.48
C ASN A 302 3.93 -11.05 -19.90
N VAL A 303 3.85 -10.10 -18.98
CA VAL A 303 3.78 -8.66 -19.30
C VAL A 303 4.86 -7.89 -18.58
N THR A 304 4.85 -7.84 -17.24
CA THR A 304 5.77 -6.95 -16.52
C THR A 304 7.23 -7.39 -16.65
N ALA A 305 7.50 -8.70 -16.68
CA ALA A 305 8.85 -9.22 -16.87
C ALA A 305 9.45 -8.79 -18.22
N TYR A 306 8.62 -8.76 -19.27
CA TYR A 306 9.01 -8.28 -20.60
C TYR A 306 9.24 -6.76 -20.61
N ASP A 307 8.39 -5.98 -19.95
CA ASP A 307 8.50 -4.51 -19.91
C ASP A 307 9.76 -4.01 -19.19
N VAL A 308 10.35 -4.79 -18.28
CA VAL A 308 11.64 -4.45 -17.61
C VAL A 308 12.83 -5.12 -18.30
N ALA A 309 12.62 -5.83 -19.42
CA ALA A 309 13.61 -6.67 -20.09
C ALA A 309 14.33 -7.67 -19.17
N ILE A 310 13.70 -8.01 -18.04
CA ILE A 310 14.16 -9.07 -17.14
C ILE A 310 13.42 -10.30 -17.63
N GLY A 311 13.99 -11.02 -18.59
CA GLY A 311 13.56 -12.40 -18.84
C GLY A 311 13.41 -13.13 -17.50
N GLY A 312 12.41 -14.00 -17.37
CA GLY A 312 12.04 -14.58 -16.07
C GLY A 312 13.29 -14.98 -15.29
N GLY A 313 13.50 -14.35 -14.12
CA GLY A 313 14.78 -14.42 -13.40
C GLY A 313 15.13 -15.86 -13.05
N GLN A 314 15.92 -16.51 -13.90
CA GLN A 314 16.29 -17.92 -13.73
C GLN A 314 17.11 -18.15 -12.47
N ALA A 315 17.80 -17.11 -12.00
CA ALA A 315 18.49 -17.12 -10.72
C ALA A 315 17.49 -17.36 -9.57
N SER A 316 16.46 -16.54 -9.43
CA SER A 316 15.51 -16.65 -8.31
C SER A 316 14.58 -17.88 -8.39
N SER A 317 14.45 -18.49 -9.56
CA SER A 317 13.68 -19.74 -9.74
C SER A 317 14.54 -21.00 -9.68
N ASP A 318 15.87 -20.89 -9.64
CA ASP A 318 16.74 -22.02 -9.32
C ASP A 318 16.58 -22.39 -7.84
N PRO A 319 16.12 -23.62 -7.50
CA PRO A 319 15.82 -23.98 -6.12
C PRO A 319 17.01 -23.86 -5.17
N LYS A 320 18.25 -24.07 -5.67
CA LYS A 320 19.46 -23.99 -4.86
C LYS A 320 19.88 -22.54 -4.63
N PHE A 321 19.78 -21.68 -5.65
CA PHE A 321 20.05 -20.25 -5.49
C PHE A 321 18.99 -19.56 -4.63
N TYR A 322 17.72 -19.96 -4.76
CA TYR A 322 16.66 -19.50 -3.84
C TYR A 322 16.96 -19.88 -2.39
N ALA A 323 17.32 -21.14 -2.13
CA ALA A 323 17.71 -21.60 -0.79
C ALA A 323 18.94 -20.83 -0.25
N TYR A 324 19.92 -20.53 -1.11
CA TYR A 324 21.05 -19.67 -0.76
C TYR A 324 20.62 -18.27 -0.35
N LEU A 325 19.75 -17.61 -1.12
CA LEU A 325 19.22 -16.28 -0.77
C LEU A 325 18.46 -16.29 0.56
N CYS A 326 17.65 -17.34 0.81
CA CYS A 326 16.98 -17.53 2.10
C CYS A 326 17.98 -17.68 3.25
N ALA A 327 19.04 -18.46 3.06
CA ALA A 327 20.07 -18.68 4.07
C ALA A 327 20.89 -17.40 4.35
N VAL A 328 21.17 -16.59 3.33
CA VAL A 328 21.82 -15.27 3.46
C VAL A 328 20.91 -14.26 4.18
N ALA A 329 19.61 -14.29 3.90
CA ALA A 329 18.62 -13.39 4.50
C ALA A 329 18.28 -13.74 5.95
N ASP A 330 18.53 -14.97 6.39
CA ASP A 330 18.34 -15.36 7.78
C ASP A 330 19.43 -14.74 8.66
N TRP A 331 19.07 -13.64 9.34
CA TRP A 331 19.93 -12.96 10.30
C TRP A 331 20.37 -13.84 11.48
N ARG A 332 19.80 -15.04 11.63
CA ARG A 332 20.15 -15.99 12.69
C ARG A 332 21.24 -16.98 12.29
N LEU A 333 21.80 -16.90 11.07
CA LEU A 333 22.92 -17.74 10.63
C LEU A 333 24.01 -17.75 11.72
N GLN A 334 24.38 -18.93 12.22
CA GLN A 334 25.16 -19.02 13.45
C GLN A 334 26.57 -19.56 13.19
N ASN A 335 27.58 -18.88 13.73
CA ASN A 335 28.98 -19.29 13.59
C ASN A 335 29.68 -19.62 14.92
N ASN A 336 28.98 -19.50 16.06
CA ASN A 336 29.52 -19.90 17.37
C ASN A 336 29.42 -21.42 17.58
N PRO A 337 30.55 -22.15 17.63
CA PRO A 337 30.55 -23.62 17.79
C PRO A 337 30.04 -24.07 19.16
N SER A 338 30.21 -23.22 20.18
CA SER A 338 29.84 -23.51 21.57
C SER A 338 28.36 -23.25 21.87
N ALA A 339 27.63 -22.61 20.95
CA ALA A 339 26.22 -22.32 21.15
C ALA A 339 25.34 -23.56 20.85
N PRO A 340 24.23 -23.75 21.60
CA PRO A 340 23.36 -24.92 21.46
C PRO A 340 22.91 -25.15 20.00
N VAL A 341 22.92 -26.41 19.55
CA VAL A 341 22.38 -26.79 18.25
C VAL A 341 20.86 -26.57 18.26
N ARG A 342 20.36 -25.76 17.33
CA ARG A 342 18.93 -25.52 17.14
C ARG A 342 18.54 -25.96 15.73
N PRO A 343 17.64 -26.94 15.54
CA PRO A 343 17.30 -27.46 14.21
C PRO A 343 16.77 -26.40 13.23
N SER A 344 16.21 -25.29 13.73
CA SER A 344 15.67 -24.20 12.92
C SER A 344 16.68 -23.10 12.57
N ILE A 345 17.96 -23.27 12.94
CA ILE A 345 19.02 -22.29 12.72
C ILE A 345 20.19 -22.96 12.01
N THR A 346 20.48 -22.52 10.80
CA THR A 346 21.61 -23.00 10.00
C THR A 346 22.94 -22.59 10.64
N ARG A 347 23.90 -23.52 10.68
CA ARG A 347 25.27 -23.22 11.11
C ARG A 347 26.14 -22.83 9.92
N TRP A 348 27.18 -22.05 10.19
CA TRP A 348 28.12 -21.60 9.16
C TRP A 348 28.76 -22.76 8.39
N GLU A 349 29.09 -23.85 9.07
CA GLU A 349 29.65 -25.06 8.43
C GLU A 349 28.67 -25.68 7.43
N ASP A 350 27.40 -25.83 7.83
CA ASP A 350 26.33 -26.33 6.96
C ASP A 350 26.07 -25.38 5.78
N PHE A 351 26.07 -24.07 6.05
CA PHE A 351 25.93 -23.03 5.02
C PHE A 351 27.03 -23.13 3.95
N ILE A 352 28.28 -23.30 4.36
CA ILE A 352 29.41 -23.44 3.43
C ILE A 352 29.34 -24.79 2.69
N SER A 353 28.93 -25.87 3.37
CA SER A 353 28.72 -27.18 2.74
C SER A 353 27.67 -27.10 1.64
N ASP A 354 26.52 -26.50 1.92
CA ASP A 354 25.35 -26.50 1.04
C ASP A 354 25.45 -25.43 -0.06
N PHE A 355 26.07 -24.29 0.23
CA PHE A 355 26.07 -23.11 -0.64
C PHE A 355 27.46 -22.59 -1.03
N GLY A 356 28.52 -23.36 -0.77
CA GLY A 356 29.90 -22.97 -1.04
C GLY A 356 30.17 -22.49 -2.48
N ILE A 357 29.46 -23.04 -3.46
CA ILE A 357 29.57 -22.64 -4.87
C ILE A 357 29.11 -21.17 -5.05
N TYR A 358 27.98 -20.79 -4.46
CA TYR A 358 27.47 -19.41 -4.53
C TYR A 358 28.31 -18.46 -3.70
N TRP A 359 28.67 -18.87 -2.47
CA TRP A 359 29.56 -18.12 -1.60
C TRP A 359 30.89 -17.78 -2.30
N SER A 360 31.48 -18.75 -3.02
CA SER A 360 32.80 -18.58 -3.63
C SER A 360 32.86 -17.42 -4.63
N VAL A 361 31.76 -17.18 -5.36
CA VAL A 361 31.67 -16.15 -6.41
C VAL A 361 31.16 -14.79 -5.90
N GLU A 362 30.77 -14.69 -4.61
CA GLU A 362 30.33 -13.41 -4.07
C GLU A 362 31.46 -12.36 -4.07
N PRO A 363 31.16 -11.10 -4.43
CA PRO A 363 32.05 -9.98 -4.23
C PRO A 363 32.47 -9.84 -2.76
N PRO A 364 33.69 -9.33 -2.50
CA PRO A 364 34.20 -9.15 -1.14
C PRO A 364 33.25 -8.40 -0.22
N SER A 365 32.62 -7.32 -0.70
CA SER A 365 31.67 -6.53 0.09
C SER A 365 30.44 -7.31 0.56
N ARG A 366 29.96 -8.27 -0.22
CA ARG A 366 28.83 -9.14 0.17
C ARG A 366 29.30 -10.23 1.11
N LYS A 367 30.50 -10.77 0.91
CA LYS A 367 31.11 -11.74 1.83
C LYS A 367 31.24 -11.14 3.23
N ASP A 368 31.78 -9.91 3.32
CA ASP A 368 31.92 -9.18 4.57
C ASP A 368 30.56 -8.98 5.28
N LEU A 369 29.51 -8.68 4.53
CA LEU A 369 28.18 -8.48 5.07
C LEU A 369 27.54 -9.80 5.56
N ILE A 370 27.60 -10.86 4.76
CA ILE A 370 27.01 -12.18 5.07
C ILE A 370 27.72 -12.79 6.29
N GLN A 371 29.05 -12.79 6.29
CA GLN A 371 29.83 -13.29 7.41
C GLN A 371 29.63 -12.42 8.65
N GLY A 372 29.62 -11.10 8.48
CA GLY A 372 29.35 -10.18 9.58
C GLY A 372 27.95 -10.34 10.18
N ASN A 373 26.94 -10.72 9.39
CA ASN A 373 25.61 -11.03 9.89
C ASN A 373 25.63 -12.29 10.78
N ALA A 374 26.39 -13.31 10.38
CA ALA A 374 26.57 -14.52 11.17
C ALA A 374 27.34 -14.26 12.47
N ASP A 375 28.36 -13.41 12.42
CA ASP A 375 29.08 -12.91 13.58
C ASP A 375 28.14 -12.14 14.53
N TYR A 376 27.33 -11.24 13.98
CA TYR A 376 26.40 -10.41 14.74
C TYR A 376 25.43 -11.25 15.56
N TYR A 377 24.81 -12.26 14.98
CA TYR A 377 23.95 -13.17 15.73
C TYR A 377 24.69 -13.91 16.86
N SER A 378 25.93 -14.31 16.56
CA SER A 378 26.71 -15.21 17.39
C SER A 378 27.41 -14.51 18.56
N ASN A 379 27.75 -13.22 18.42
CA ASN A 379 28.54 -12.47 19.39
C ASN A 379 28.07 -11.01 19.63
N GLY A 380 27.02 -10.55 18.92
CA GLY A 380 26.44 -9.22 19.07
C GLY A 380 27.20 -8.09 18.36
N LYS A 381 28.26 -8.37 17.60
CA LYS A 381 29.06 -7.36 16.90
C LYS A 381 28.52 -7.12 15.49
N LEU A 382 28.12 -5.88 15.21
CA LEU A 382 27.68 -5.49 13.87
C LEU A 382 28.85 -5.56 12.86
N PRO A 383 28.58 -5.89 11.58
CA PRO A 383 29.60 -5.85 10.53
C PRO A 383 30.19 -4.45 10.38
N ALA A 384 31.52 -4.33 10.33
CA ALA A 384 32.20 -3.05 10.17
C ALA A 384 31.90 -2.35 8.83
N CYS A 385 31.50 -3.12 7.81
CA CYS A 385 31.08 -2.61 6.51
C CYS A 385 29.70 -1.92 6.53
N VAL A 386 28.91 -2.12 7.59
CA VAL A 386 27.63 -1.43 7.77
C VAL A 386 27.90 -0.11 8.48
N PRO A 387 27.56 1.04 7.88
CA PRO A 387 27.70 2.32 8.55
C PRO A 387 26.96 2.31 9.89
N ALA A 388 27.55 2.91 10.92
CA ALA A 388 26.82 3.14 12.16
C ALA A 388 25.51 3.86 11.85
N LEU A 389 24.42 3.54 12.56
CA LEU A 389 23.07 4.04 12.29
C LEU A 389 23.01 5.55 12.01
N ARG A 390 23.89 6.34 12.66
CA ARG A 390 23.97 7.80 12.56
C ARG A 390 24.80 8.35 11.39
N ALA A 391 25.59 7.52 10.72
CA ALA A 391 26.44 7.91 9.62
C ALA A 391 25.63 7.90 8.30
N GLY A 392 25.44 9.08 7.69
CA GLY A 392 24.76 9.20 6.39
C GLY A 392 23.24 9.34 6.45
N ILE A 393 22.64 9.50 7.64
CA ILE A 393 21.22 9.86 7.76
C ILE A 393 20.98 11.20 7.04
N PRO A 394 20.01 11.29 6.10
CA PRO A 394 19.63 12.56 5.49
C PRO A 394 19.24 13.58 6.56
N SER A 395 19.70 14.83 6.45
CA SER A 395 19.44 15.89 7.44
C SER A 395 17.94 16.18 7.69
N LEU A 396 17.07 15.65 6.83
CA LEU A 396 15.62 15.72 6.92
C LEU A 396 14.99 14.70 7.90
N VAL A 397 15.73 13.65 8.28
CA VAL A 397 15.25 12.66 9.26
C VAL A 397 15.54 13.21 10.66
N VAL A 398 14.49 13.68 11.34
CA VAL A 398 14.62 14.56 12.53
C VAL A 398 14.44 13.81 13.86
N CYS A 399 13.84 12.61 13.89
CA CYS A 399 13.61 11.85 15.13
C CYS A 399 13.40 10.35 14.89
N GLU A 400 13.91 9.52 15.80
CA GLU A 400 13.69 8.06 15.83
C GLU A 400 13.19 7.56 17.20
N THR A 401 12.85 8.47 18.12
CA THR A 401 12.30 8.10 19.44
C THR A 401 10.93 8.72 19.67
N MET A 402 10.01 7.94 20.25
CA MET A 402 8.65 8.37 20.63
C MET A 402 8.64 9.53 21.64
N GLN A 403 9.77 9.79 22.31
CA GLN A 403 9.93 10.90 23.26
C GLN A 403 10.45 12.20 22.62
N GLY A 404 10.60 12.26 21.28
CA GLY A 404 11.01 13.48 20.58
C GLY A 404 12.41 13.99 20.96
N THR A 405 13.25 13.12 21.54
CA THR A 405 14.56 13.55 22.03
C THR A 405 15.58 13.52 20.88
N ARG A 406 16.13 14.71 20.58
CA ARG A 406 17.11 14.91 19.52
C ARG A 406 18.47 14.36 19.96
N SER A 407 18.93 13.25 19.38
CA SER A 407 20.30 12.78 19.63
C SER A 407 21.30 13.67 18.89
N THR A 408 22.23 14.29 19.62
CA THR A 408 23.33 15.06 19.03
C THR A 408 24.29 14.12 18.27
N ARG A 409 24.79 14.61 17.13
CA ARG A 409 25.82 13.94 16.33
C ARG A 409 27.06 13.74 17.22
N ALA A 410 27.59 12.52 17.27
CA ALA A 410 28.89 12.30 17.91
C ALA A 410 29.96 13.13 17.17
N PRO A 411 30.88 13.80 17.87
CA PRO A 411 31.94 14.56 17.21
C PRO A 411 32.77 13.62 16.34
N THR A 412 33.06 14.07 15.12
CA THR A 412 33.92 13.37 14.17
C THR A 412 35.29 13.17 14.81
N PRO A 413 35.85 11.95 14.86
CA PRO A 413 37.22 11.78 15.33
C PRO A 413 38.17 12.59 14.42
N GLU A 414 39.00 13.43 15.02
CA GLU A 414 39.95 14.26 14.29
C GLU A 414 40.93 13.38 13.49
N PRO A 415 41.27 13.77 12.25
CA PRO A 415 42.29 13.07 11.49
C PRO A 415 43.63 13.20 12.22
N LYS A 416 44.24 12.05 12.55
CA LYS A 416 45.58 11.98 13.14
C LYS A 416 46.55 12.81 12.30
N GLN A 417 47.12 13.85 12.89
CA GLN A 417 48.12 14.68 12.23
C GLN A 417 49.30 13.82 11.78
N ALA A 418 49.64 13.93 10.49
CA ALA A 418 50.82 13.30 9.92
C ALA A 418 52.07 13.82 10.65
N VAL A 419 52.82 12.90 11.24
CA VAL A 419 54.12 13.15 11.86
C VAL A 419 55.06 13.68 10.77
N LYS A 420 55.40 14.97 10.83
CA LYS A 420 56.47 15.56 10.02
C LYS A 420 57.81 15.10 10.57
N THR A 421 58.43 14.13 9.92
CA THR A 421 59.87 13.88 10.03
C THR A 421 60.60 14.99 9.27
N ALA A 422 61.11 15.99 9.99
CA ALA A 422 62.08 16.93 9.44
C ALA A 422 63.46 16.26 9.49
N GLY A 423 63.91 15.84 8.31
CA GLY A 423 65.24 15.31 8.08
C GLY A 423 66.30 16.40 8.15
N ASP A 424 67.41 15.99 8.75
CA ASP A 424 68.72 16.62 8.77
C ASP A 424 69.24 16.86 7.35
N GLY A 425 69.92 17.98 7.13
CA GLY A 425 70.26 18.46 5.80
C GLY A 425 71.27 19.60 5.82
N SER A 426 72.44 19.30 6.38
CA SER A 426 73.65 20.12 6.34
C SER A 426 74.09 20.48 4.92
N LYS A 427 74.61 21.70 4.81
CA LYS A 427 75.26 22.33 3.65
C LYS A 427 76.43 21.50 3.09
N GLU A 428 76.58 21.50 1.76
CA GLU A 428 77.84 21.71 1.00
C GLU A 428 77.46 21.82 -0.50
N LYS A 429 77.54 22.99 -1.15
CA LYS A 429 78.68 23.49 -1.96
C LYS A 429 79.40 22.42 -2.81
N ALA A 430 79.00 22.30 -4.08
CA ALA A 430 79.80 22.54 -5.29
C ALA A 430 78.97 22.16 -6.52
#